data_AF-A0A6A4NHA9-F1
#
_entry.id   AF-A0A6A4NHA9-F1
#
_cell.length_a   1.000
_cell.length_b   1.000
_cell.length_c   1.000
_cell.angle_alpha   90.00
_cell.angle_beta   90.00
_cell.angle_gamma   90.00
#
_symmetry.space_group_name_H-M   'P 1'
#
loop_
_entity.id
_entity.type
_entity.pdbx_description
1 polymer ?
#
loop_
_entity_poly.entity_id
_entity_poly.type
_entity_poly.pdbx_seq_one_letter_code
_entity_poly.pdbx_strand_id
1 'polypeptide(L)'
;MIYATLSSTTFLWANNQLVVNKTKPKITQTTKNIENSTHSQYSQTQKRLKKKKVIRILRMGRKKGKVEFDEFPPDNFDPENRYKDPVVYLEMREHIVREKWIQIEKAKIIREQLRWCYRIEGVNHLQKCRHLVTQYLESTRGIGWGKDGRHPSLHGPKVEAVESE
;
A
#
# COMPACT_ATOMS: atom_id res chain seq x y z
N MET A 1 -33.55 -59.62 10.50
CA MET A 1 -33.75 -60.68 9.49
C MET A 1 -34.42 -60.03 8.28
N ILE A 2 -33.88 -60.24 7.06
CA ILE A 2 -34.53 -60.26 5.72
C ILE A 2 -35.71 -59.29 5.42
N TYR A 3 -35.82 -58.57 4.31
CA TYR A 3 -35.05 -58.45 3.05
C TYR A 3 -34.67 -56.95 2.84
N ALA A 4 -34.22 -56.37 1.71
CA ALA A 4 -34.09 -56.82 0.32
C ALA A 4 -32.90 -56.14 -0.41
N THR A 5 -32.96 -56.05 -1.74
CA THR A 5 -31.88 -55.74 -2.70
C THR A 5 -32.42 -55.00 -3.94
N LEU A 6 -31.56 -54.19 -4.57
CA LEU A 6 -31.64 -53.72 -5.98
C LEU A 6 -32.73 -52.70 -6.37
N SER A 7 -32.29 -51.47 -6.69
CA SER A 7 -32.35 -51.02 -8.09
C SER A 7 -31.36 -49.88 -8.36
N SER A 8 -30.49 -50.09 -9.35
CA SER A 8 -29.54 -49.10 -9.83
C SER A 8 -30.20 -48.12 -10.80
N THR A 9 -30.09 -46.81 -10.56
CA THR A 9 -30.19 -45.80 -11.64
C THR A 9 -29.16 -44.70 -11.46
N THR A 10 -27.95 -44.95 -11.95
CA THR A 10 -26.96 -43.92 -12.28
C THR A 10 -27.51 -43.03 -13.39
N PHE A 11 -27.99 -41.84 -13.06
CA PHE A 11 -28.33 -40.83 -14.08
C PHE A 11 -27.08 -40.07 -14.51
N LEU A 12 -26.36 -40.65 -15.49
CA LEU A 12 -25.39 -39.93 -16.27
C LEU A 12 -26.09 -39.10 -17.35
N TRP A 13 -25.85 -37.78 -17.28
CA TRP A 13 -25.55 -36.93 -18.42
C TRP A 13 -26.69 -36.58 -19.41
N ALA A 14 -27.12 -35.31 -19.36
CA ALA A 14 -27.67 -34.60 -20.51
C ALA A 14 -26.77 -33.41 -20.86
N ASN A 15 -25.71 -33.69 -21.61
CA ASN A 15 -24.80 -32.67 -22.13
C ASN A 15 -25.51 -31.85 -23.22
N ASN A 16 -25.71 -30.55 -23.01
CA ASN A 16 -26.24 -29.68 -24.07
C ASN A 16 -25.10 -28.97 -24.82
N GLN A 17 -24.38 -29.73 -25.66
CA GLN A 17 -23.41 -29.18 -26.61
C GLN A 17 -24.13 -28.81 -27.90
N LEU A 18 -24.28 -27.51 -28.16
CA LEU A 18 -24.82 -26.99 -29.42
C LEU A 18 -23.85 -27.26 -30.57
N VAL A 19 -24.13 -28.29 -31.36
CA VAL A 19 -23.42 -28.61 -32.60
C VAL A 19 -23.82 -27.60 -33.69
N VAL A 20 -23.05 -26.52 -33.81
CA VAL A 20 -23.17 -25.61 -34.96
C VAL A 20 -22.50 -26.23 -36.18
N ASN A 21 -23.30 -26.74 -37.12
CA ASN A 21 -22.83 -27.31 -38.37
C ASN A 21 -22.07 -26.28 -39.22
N LYS A 22 -20.74 -26.40 -39.27
CA LYS A 22 -19.85 -25.54 -40.09
C LYS A 22 -19.78 -26.01 -41.54
N THR A 23 -20.87 -25.83 -42.30
CA THR A 23 -20.77 -25.78 -43.77
C THR A 23 -20.06 -24.48 -44.15
N LYS A 24 -18.81 -24.57 -44.65
CA LYS A 24 -18.04 -23.39 -45.09
C LYS A 24 -18.60 -22.84 -46.41
N PRO A 25 -19.14 -21.62 -46.49
CA PRO A 25 -19.35 -20.96 -47.77
C PRO A 25 -17.99 -20.63 -48.40
N LYS A 26 -17.81 -20.93 -49.70
CA LYS A 26 -16.64 -20.48 -50.46
C LYS A 26 -16.75 -18.97 -50.70
N ILE A 27 -16.08 -18.17 -49.87
CA ILE A 27 -16.00 -16.72 -50.07
C ILE A 27 -14.99 -16.43 -51.18
N THR A 28 -15.48 -15.90 -52.30
CA THR A 28 -14.69 -15.37 -53.42
C THR A 28 -13.98 -14.07 -53.02
N GLN A 29 -12.89 -13.74 -53.71
CA GLN A 29 -11.80 -12.90 -53.18
C GLN A 29 -12.05 -11.37 -53.16
N THR A 30 -13.31 -10.90 -53.17
CA THR A 30 -13.68 -9.51 -53.48
C THR A 30 -13.90 -8.57 -52.29
N THR A 31 -13.72 -9.00 -51.03
CA THR A 31 -13.94 -8.14 -49.84
C THR A 31 -12.69 -7.37 -49.34
N LYS A 32 -11.48 -7.74 -49.77
CA LYS A 32 -10.22 -7.27 -49.15
C LYS A 32 -9.88 -5.78 -49.35
N ASN A 33 -10.57 -5.06 -50.24
CA ASN A 33 -10.21 -3.68 -50.61
C ASN A 33 -11.02 -2.58 -49.91
N ILE A 34 -12.14 -2.91 -49.26
CA ILE A 34 -12.99 -1.92 -48.56
C ILE A 34 -12.52 -1.72 -47.10
N GLU A 35 -12.06 -2.78 -46.44
CA GLU A 35 -11.62 -2.75 -45.02
C GLU A 35 -10.33 -1.95 -44.80
N ASN A 36 -9.45 -1.87 -45.81
CA ASN A 36 -8.15 -1.20 -45.68
C ASN A 36 -8.24 0.34 -45.62
N SER A 37 -9.32 0.95 -46.11
CA SER A 37 -9.52 2.41 -46.05
C SER A 37 -10.01 2.87 -44.67
N THR A 38 -10.99 2.15 -44.10
CA THR A 38 -11.64 2.51 -42.83
C THR A 38 -10.70 2.30 -41.63
N HIS A 39 -9.83 1.29 -41.68
CA HIS A 39 -8.87 1.00 -40.61
C HIS A 39 -7.80 2.10 -40.42
N SER A 40 -7.42 2.78 -41.51
CA SER A 40 -6.47 3.90 -41.47
C SER A 40 -7.07 5.12 -40.76
N GLN A 41 -8.29 5.53 -41.14
CA GLN A 41 -8.96 6.73 -40.64
C GLN A 41 -9.36 6.62 -39.16
N TYR A 42 -9.81 5.44 -38.71
CA TYR A 42 -10.09 5.17 -37.29
C TYR A 42 -8.83 5.31 -36.42
N SER A 43 -7.66 4.88 -36.91
CA SER A 43 -6.41 4.99 -36.17
C SER A 43 -5.99 6.46 -35.92
N GLN A 44 -6.26 7.36 -36.86
CA GLN A 44 -5.84 8.77 -36.80
C GLN A 44 -6.77 9.61 -35.91
N THR A 45 -8.09 9.39 -36.00
CA THR A 45 -9.09 10.06 -35.17
C THR A 45 -8.93 9.70 -33.69
N GLN A 46 -8.71 8.41 -33.38
CA GLN A 46 -8.40 7.95 -32.03
C GLN A 46 -7.11 8.58 -31.46
N LYS A 47 -6.04 8.71 -32.26
CA LYS A 47 -4.81 9.40 -31.86
C LYS A 47 -5.07 10.88 -31.52
N ARG A 48 -5.90 11.59 -32.30
CA ARG A 48 -6.23 13.02 -32.09
C ARG A 48 -7.10 13.24 -30.85
N LEU A 49 -8.06 12.35 -30.56
CA LEU A 49 -8.86 12.38 -29.33
C LEU A 49 -8.01 12.06 -28.09
N LYS A 50 -7.14 11.04 -28.16
CA LYS A 50 -6.16 10.74 -27.10
C LYS A 50 -5.24 11.94 -26.84
N LYS A 51 -4.70 12.58 -27.88
CA LYS A 51 -3.86 13.78 -27.75
C LYS A 51 -4.61 14.97 -27.12
N LYS A 52 -5.87 15.22 -27.51
CA LYS A 52 -6.73 16.24 -26.86
C LYS A 52 -7.02 15.92 -25.38
N LYS A 53 -7.24 14.64 -25.03
CA LYS A 53 -7.45 14.20 -23.63
C LYS A 53 -6.17 14.38 -22.78
N VAL A 54 -5.00 14.04 -23.32
CA VAL A 54 -3.69 14.28 -22.68
C VAL A 54 -3.43 15.78 -22.48
N ILE A 55 -3.71 16.63 -23.46
CA ILE A 55 -3.58 18.09 -23.33
C ILE A 55 -4.52 18.64 -22.23
N ARG A 56 -5.75 18.11 -22.11
CA ARG A 56 -6.67 18.49 -21.01
C ARG A 56 -6.14 18.06 -19.64
N ILE A 57 -5.53 16.87 -19.52
CA ILE A 57 -4.89 16.39 -18.28
C ILE A 57 -3.69 17.28 -17.91
N LEU A 58 -2.84 17.63 -18.88
CA LEU A 58 -1.71 18.55 -18.67
C LEU A 58 -2.16 19.98 -18.30
N ARG A 59 -3.36 20.40 -18.73
CA ARG A 59 -3.95 21.71 -18.40
C ARG A 59 -4.60 21.76 -17.01
N MET A 60 -4.93 20.61 -16.41
CA MET A 60 -5.25 20.51 -14.97
C MET A 60 -3.95 20.54 -14.17
N GLY A 61 -3.23 21.66 -14.29
CA GLY A 61 -1.93 21.85 -13.67
C GLY A 61 -2.02 21.59 -12.17
N ARG A 62 -1.14 20.71 -11.68
CA ARG A 62 -0.94 20.41 -10.27
C ARG A 62 -0.62 21.71 -9.53
N LYS A 63 -1.64 22.37 -8.97
CA LYS A 63 -1.48 23.58 -8.16
C LYS A 63 -0.45 23.26 -7.08
N LYS A 64 0.71 23.94 -7.11
CA LYS A 64 1.70 23.88 -6.05
C LYS A 64 1.20 24.70 -4.86
N GLY A 65 0.10 24.25 -4.24
CA GLY A 65 -0.21 24.70 -2.88
C GLY A 65 0.93 24.23 -1.98
N LYS A 66 1.48 25.13 -1.16
CA LYS A 66 2.12 24.67 0.07
C LYS A 66 1.03 23.96 0.86
N VAL A 67 1.30 22.71 1.26
CA VAL A 67 0.51 22.08 2.31
C VAL A 67 1.05 22.69 3.60
N GLU A 68 0.24 23.53 4.22
CA GLU A 68 0.48 24.00 5.58
C GLU A 68 0.07 22.87 6.53
N PHE A 69 0.87 22.65 7.58
CA PHE A 69 0.66 21.60 8.56
C PHE A 69 0.61 22.24 9.94
N ASP A 70 -0.38 21.86 10.75
CA ASP A 70 -0.55 22.41 12.09
C ASP A 70 0.47 21.77 13.04
N GLU A 71 1.60 22.44 13.26
CA GLU A 71 2.74 21.93 14.05
C GLU A 71 2.51 21.94 15.57
N PHE A 72 1.43 22.57 16.04
CA PHE A 72 1.11 22.71 17.46
C PHE A 72 0.00 21.74 17.92
N PRO A 73 0.02 21.29 19.19
CA PRO A 73 -1.13 20.62 19.80
C PRO A 73 -2.30 21.61 19.98
N PRO A 74 -3.56 21.14 20.05
CA PRO A 74 -4.70 22.01 20.30
C PRO A 74 -4.71 22.52 21.76
N ASP A 75 -4.90 23.84 21.93
CA ASP A 75 -4.72 24.59 23.18
C ASP A 75 -5.69 24.26 24.34
N ASN A 76 -6.70 23.40 24.14
CA ASN A 76 -7.78 23.16 25.12
C ASN A 76 -8.05 21.66 25.40
N PHE A 77 -7.00 20.84 25.42
CA PHE A 77 -7.12 19.40 25.70
C PHE A 77 -6.93 19.06 27.20
N ASP A 78 -8.04 18.90 27.93
CA ASP A 78 -8.06 18.42 29.32
C ASP A 78 -7.60 16.94 29.42
N PRO A 79 -6.45 16.62 30.08
CA PRO A 79 -5.96 15.23 30.14
C PRO A 79 -6.84 14.30 31.00
N GLU A 80 -7.47 14.84 32.05
CA GLU A 80 -8.29 14.08 33.01
C GLU A 80 -9.65 13.71 32.42
N ASN A 81 -10.30 14.60 31.65
CA ASN A 81 -11.58 14.35 30.99
C ASN A 81 -11.48 14.40 29.46
N ARG A 82 -10.73 13.42 28.94
CA ARG A 82 -10.43 13.18 27.51
C ARG A 82 -11.64 13.22 26.54
N TYR A 83 -12.86 13.06 27.02
CA TYR A 83 -14.08 12.93 26.19
C TYR A 83 -15.05 14.11 26.27
N LYS A 84 -14.71 15.17 27.03
CA LYS A 84 -15.53 16.36 27.24
C LYS A 84 -15.92 17.04 25.92
N ASP A 85 -14.94 17.26 25.05
CA ASP A 85 -15.11 17.92 23.76
C ASP A 85 -14.68 17.00 22.60
N PRO A 86 -15.61 16.51 21.76
CA PRO A 86 -15.30 15.50 20.73
C PRO A 86 -14.41 16.04 19.61
N VAL A 87 -14.42 17.35 19.34
CA VAL A 87 -13.60 18.00 18.30
C VAL A 87 -12.13 17.99 18.71
N VAL A 88 -11.81 18.61 19.86
CA VAL A 88 -10.45 18.68 20.42
C VAL A 88 -9.86 17.28 20.64
N TYR A 89 -10.70 16.30 21.02
CA TYR A 89 -10.27 14.91 21.15
C TYR A 89 -9.80 14.28 19.83
N LEU A 90 -10.47 14.57 18.72
CA LEU A 90 -10.08 14.07 17.40
C LEU A 90 -8.83 14.77 16.89
N GLU A 91 -8.74 16.09 17.02
CA GLU A 91 -7.56 16.89 16.67
C GLU A 91 -6.31 16.41 17.44
N MET A 92 -6.43 16.17 18.75
CA MET A 92 -5.36 15.63 19.57
C MET A 92 -4.97 14.21 19.14
N ARG A 93 -5.91 13.36 18.71
CA ARG A 93 -5.58 12.04 18.13
C ARG A 93 -4.79 12.17 16.82
N GLU A 94 -5.16 13.10 15.95
CA GLU A 94 -4.47 13.35 14.69
C GLU A 94 -3.04 13.88 14.92
N HIS A 95 -2.88 14.80 15.88
CA HIS A 95 -1.57 15.28 16.33
C HIS A 95 -0.68 14.15 16.89
N ILE A 96 -1.21 13.33 17.81
CA ILE A 96 -0.47 12.17 18.37
C ILE A 96 -0.05 11.17 17.28
N VAL A 97 -0.91 10.95 16.27
CA VAL A 97 -0.58 10.09 15.13
C VAL A 97 0.53 10.71 14.28
N ARG A 98 0.47 12.03 13.99
CA ARG A 98 1.54 12.75 13.27
C ARG A 98 2.88 12.67 13.98
N GLU A 99 2.92 12.86 15.29
CA GLU A 99 4.17 12.72 16.08
C GLU A 99 4.75 11.31 16.02
N LYS A 100 3.91 10.26 16.06
CA LYS A 100 4.37 8.88 15.84
C LYS A 100 4.94 8.67 14.43
N TRP A 101 4.35 9.26 13.39
CA TRP A 101 4.92 9.23 12.04
C TRP A 101 6.27 9.96 11.98
N ILE A 102 6.42 11.11 12.62
CA ILE A 102 7.68 11.86 12.71
C ILE A 102 8.77 11.00 13.39
N GLN A 103 8.44 10.29 14.47
CA GLN A 103 9.36 9.35 15.11
C GLN A 103 9.74 8.17 14.20
N ILE A 104 8.78 7.61 13.45
CA ILE A 104 9.03 6.54 12.45
C ILE A 104 9.97 7.03 11.34
N GLU A 105 9.77 8.24 10.80
CA GLU A 105 10.64 8.80 9.76
C GLU A 105 12.04 9.14 10.32
N LYS A 106 12.15 9.67 11.54
CA LYS A 106 13.45 9.84 12.24
C LYS A 106 14.21 8.50 12.33
N ALA A 107 13.55 7.43 12.76
CA ALA A 107 14.16 6.09 12.83
C ALA A 107 14.53 5.52 11.43
N LYS A 108 13.80 5.87 10.37
CA LYS A 108 14.16 5.51 8.97
C LYS A 108 15.41 6.26 8.49
N ILE A 109 15.56 7.54 8.79
CA ILE A 109 16.74 8.34 8.46
C ILE A 109 18.00 7.73 9.10
N ILE A 110 17.95 7.41 10.40
CA ILE A 110 19.07 6.76 11.10
C ILE A 110 19.38 5.39 10.47
N ARG A 111 18.36 4.61 10.08
CA ARG A 111 18.54 3.32 9.39
C ARG A 111 19.24 3.47 8.03
N GLU A 112 18.99 4.56 7.29
CA GLU A 112 19.67 4.85 6.02
C GLU A 112 21.12 5.28 6.25
N GLN A 113 21.38 6.17 7.20
CA GLN A 113 22.74 6.54 7.64
C GLN A 113 23.54 5.32 8.11
N LEU A 114 22.90 4.41 8.85
CA LEU A 114 23.51 3.15 9.28
C LEU A 114 23.88 2.28 8.08
N ARG A 115 22.96 2.08 7.12
CA ARG A 115 23.22 1.32 5.89
C ARG A 115 24.35 1.93 5.06
N TRP A 116 24.49 3.25 5.07
CA TRP A 116 25.60 3.97 4.45
C TRP A 116 26.93 3.75 5.19
N CYS A 117 26.94 3.83 6.52
CA CYS A 117 28.12 3.52 7.35
C CYS A 117 28.64 2.10 7.11
N TYR A 118 27.76 1.09 7.09
CA TYR A 118 28.10 -0.29 6.75
C TYR A 118 28.72 -0.43 5.35
N ARG A 119 28.30 0.40 4.38
CA ARG A 119 28.82 0.38 3.01
C ARG A 119 30.19 1.04 2.87
N ILE A 120 30.49 2.07 3.66
CA ILE A 120 31.78 2.78 3.61
C ILE A 120 32.86 2.07 4.43
N GLU A 121 32.55 1.67 5.65
CA GLU A 121 33.57 1.16 6.58
C GLU A 121 33.94 -0.31 6.36
N GLY A 122 33.09 -1.06 5.66
CA GLY A 122 33.30 -2.48 5.37
C GLY A 122 33.60 -3.27 6.64
N VAL A 123 34.83 -3.78 6.77
CA VAL A 123 35.28 -4.53 7.95
C VAL A 123 35.25 -3.73 9.27
N ASN A 124 35.50 -2.41 9.26
CA ASN A 124 35.57 -1.61 10.51
C ASN A 124 34.19 -1.14 11.06
N HIS A 125 33.11 -1.61 10.46
CA HIS A 125 31.74 -1.30 10.86
C HIS A 125 31.43 -1.53 12.36
N LEU A 126 32.04 -2.54 13.00
CA LEU A 126 31.80 -2.89 14.41
C LEU A 126 32.24 -1.80 15.41
N GLN A 127 33.36 -1.12 15.14
CA GLN A 127 33.85 -0.06 16.02
C GLN A 127 33.15 1.27 15.70
N LYS A 128 33.15 1.66 14.43
CA LYS A 128 32.68 2.99 14.01
C LYS A 128 31.16 3.12 13.98
N CYS A 129 30.42 2.16 13.44
CA CYS A 129 28.97 2.28 13.29
C CYS A 129 28.18 1.97 14.59
N ARG A 130 28.85 1.57 15.69
CA ARG A 130 28.21 1.19 16.97
C ARG A 130 27.27 2.26 17.54
N HIS A 131 27.67 3.52 17.47
CA HIS A 131 26.85 4.62 17.98
C HIS A 131 25.54 4.80 17.18
N LEU A 132 25.60 4.69 15.84
CA LEU A 132 24.42 4.71 14.96
C LEU A 132 23.49 3.50 15.22
N VAL A 133 24.06 2.31 15.50
CA VAL A 133 23.25 1.15 15.91
C VAL A 133 22.51 1.45 17.22
N THR A 134 23.19 2.05 18.20
CA THR A 134 22.60 2.39 19.50
C THR A 134 21.46 3.41 19.34
N GLN A 135 21.69 4.50 18.61
CA GLN A 135 20.67 5.51 18.30
C GLN A 135 19.48 4.93 17.51
N TYR A 136 19.73 3.98 16.59
CA TYR A 136 18.66 3.27 15.88
C TYR A 136 17.84 2.36 16.79
N LEU A 137 18.49 1.62 17.69
CA LEU A 137 17.81 0.76 18.67
C LEU A 137 17.04 1.57 19.72
N GLU A 138 17.56 2.73 20.11
CA GLU A 138 16.89 3.66 21.02
C GLU A 138 15.67 4.30 20.35
N SER A 139 15.84 4.91 19.18
CA SER A 139 14.74 5.54 18.43
C SER A 139 13.63 4.57 18.02
N THR A 140 13.89 3.27 17.89
CA THR A 140 12.83 2.28 17.56
C THR A 140 12.01 1.82 18.77
N ARG A 141 12.51 2.00 20.01
CA ARG A 141 11.80 1.62 21.24
C ARG A 141 10.68 2.63 21.54
N GLY A 142 9.50 2.14 21.93
CA GLY A 142 8.40 2.98 22.40
C GLY A 142 7.52 3.65 21.33
N ILE A 143 7.91 3.64 20.05
CA ILE A 143 7.07 4.12 18.92
C ILE A 143 5.79 3.26 18.75
N GLY A 144 5.81 2.01 19.21
CA GLY A 144 4.75 1.03 18.99
C GLY A 144 4.92 0.21 17.70
N TRP A 145 6.12 0.19 17.12
CA TRP A 145 6.44 -0.59 15.91
C TRP A 145 7.07 -1.94 16.28
N GLY A 146 6.36 -3.05 16.04
CA GLY A 146 6.86 -4.41 16.32
C GLY A 146 6.48 -4.93 17.71
N LYS A 147 7.42 -5.58 18.42
CA LYS A 147 7.16 -6.18 19.76
C LYS A 147 6.69 -5.14 20.78
N ASP A 148 7.11 -3.90 20.62
CA ASP A 148 6.84 -2.77 21.53
C ASP A 148 5.50 -2.09 21.24
N GLY A 149 4.77 -2.51 20.19
CA GLY A 149 3.37 -2.10 19.94
C GLY A 149 2.33 -3.05 20.53
N ARG A 150 2.77 -4.13 21.18
CA ARG A 150 1.92 -5.10 21.86
C ARG A 150 1.44 -4.52 23.20
N HIS A 151 0.32 -4.99 23.75
CA HIS A 151 -0.17 -4.55 25.07
C HIS A 151 0.92 -4.69 26.17
N PRO A 152 1.06 -3.74 27.12
CA PRO A 152 2.15 -3.73 28.09
C PRO A 152 2.38 -5.02 28.89
N SER A 153 1.33 -5.83 29.15
CA SER A 153 1.47 -7.14 29.82
C SER A 153 2.22 -8.20 29.00
N LEU A 154 2.62 -7.89 27.77
CA LEU A 154 3.33 -8.77 26.84
C LEU A 154 4.69 -8.21 26.43
N HIS A 155 5.15 -7.13 27.07
CA HIS A 155 6.55 -6.74 27.06
C HIS A 155 7.33 -7.53 28.13
N GLY A 156 8.59 -7.84 27.84
CA GLY A 156 9.52 -8.20 28.92
C GLY A 156 9.78 -6.98 29.81
N PRO A 157 10.30 -7.17 31.04
CA PRO A 157 10.68 -6.07 31.90
C PRO A 157 11.61 -5.11 31.15
N LYS A 158 11.30 -3.82 31.22
CA LYS A 158 12.09 -2.77 30.59
C LYS A 158 13.47 -2.83 31.24
N VAL A 159 14.52 -3.07 30.45
CA VAL A 159 15.89 -3.03 30.98
C VAL A 159 16.18 -1.59 31.33
N GLU A 160 16.12 -1.28 32.62
CA GLU A 160 16.52 0.02 33.16
C GLU A 160 17.98 0.24 32.82
N ALA A 161 18.30 1.44 32.32
CA ALA A 161 19.67 1.80 32.06
C ALA A 161 20.35 1.99 33.40
N VAL A 162 21.16 1.01 33.81
CA VAL A 162 22.10 1.19 34.92
C VAL A 162 23.06 2.29 34.49
N GLU A 163 22.91 3.46 35.10
CA GLU A 163 23.86 4.56 35.00
C GLU A 163 25.17 4.06 35.61
N SER A 164 26.17 3.84 34.76
CA SER A 164 27.52 3.49 35.20
C SER A 164 28.26 4.78 35.55
N GLU A 165 28.34 5.07 36.84
CA GLU A 165 29.35 5.97 37.44
C GLU A 165 30.79 5.48 37.14
#